data_AF-A0A4P6F4B7-F1
#
_entry.id   AF-A0A4P6F4B7-F1
#
_cell.length_a   1.000
_cell.length_b   1.000
_cell.length_c   1.000
_cell.angle_alpha   90.00
_cell.angle_beta   90.00
_cell.angle_gamma   90.00
#
_symmetry.space_group_name_H-M   'P 1'
#
loop_
_entity.id
_entity.type
_entity.pdbx_description
1 polymer ?
#
loop_
_entity_poly.entity_id
_entity_poly.type
_entity_poly.pdbx_seq_one_letter_code
_entity_poly.pdbx_strand_id
1 'polypeptide(L)'
;MSTTLTPPVLATLARREIRHYATSWLFLTGVAVALASTVQSFLVDDGTSSTMTMIVPAALIGVVGLLVMAGLVRRSDRAAAAAGAVAVPERTRTLALAAAVVVPLATALLWFAAALVLLAVQPPSAAAVPFGPVSTAHVVVVMAALGVVPAVGGPLLGLVVTRWLPQRGVTAITAVAVVLVTILLQGNFEATWRWHVVWPWVYWYGPLSWGDAGSGASSWVALPGSPAAWVVYQLALCALCVLVAMWHDAESDRSRLRPLLVGTLALAVVALVATMTLGLPDAVRNPLPGPSF
;
A
#
# COMPACT_ATOMS: atom_id res chain seq x y z
N MET A 1 41.15 13.73 -24.12
CA MET A 1 39.97 12.89 -24.45
C MET A 1 39.16 12.73 -23.18
N SER A 2 38.01 13.38 -23.11
CA SER A 2 37.11 13.31 -21.95
C SER A 2 36.25 12.05 -22.09
N THR A 3 36.50 11.03 -21.29
CA THR A 3 35.66 9.82 -21.18
C THR A 3 34.38 10.21 -20.44
N THR A 4 33.37 10.61 -21.21
CA THR A 4 32.00 10.73 -20.71
C THR A 4 31.51 9.34 -20.30
N LEU A 5 31.54 9.08 -18.98
CA LEU A 5 31.00 7.86 -18.38
C LEU A 5 29.53 7.72 -18.81
N THR A 6 29.25 6.73 -19.66
CA THR A 6 27.88 6.39 -19.99
C THR A 6 27.19 5.96 -18.69
N PRO A 7 26.08 6.60 -18.28
CA PRO A 7 25.39 6.19 -17.06
C PRO A 7 25.04 4.70 -17.14
N PRO A 8 25.13 3.96 -16.03
CA PRO A 8 24.83 2.53 -16.03
C PRO A 8 23.43 2.31 -16.59
N VAL A 9 23.26 1.32 -17.48
CA VAL A 9 22.02 1.03 -18.22
C VAL A 9 20.78 1.03 -17.30
N LEU A 10 20.93 0.47 -16.10
CA LEU A 10 19.89 0.47 -15.06
C LEU A 10 19.43 1.88 -14.68
N ALA A 11 20.35 2.83 -14.45
CA ALA A 11 20.01 4.19 -14.03
C ALA A 11 19.28 4.96 -15.14
N THR A 12 19.60 4.69 -16.40
CA THR A 12 18.91 5.28 -17.56
C THR A 12 17.49 4.70 -17.68
N LEU A 13 17.33 3.39 -17.54
CA LEU A 13 16.03 2.75 -17.57
C LEU A 13 15.16 3.14 -16.37
N ALA A 14 15.71 3.16 -15.16
CA ALA A 14 15.00 3.57 -13.96
C ALA A 14 14.45 5.00 -14.11
N ARG A 15 15.28 5.95 -14.56
CA ARG A 15 14.82 7.33 -14.85
C ARG A 15 13.69 7.37 -15.86
N ARG A 16 13.74 6.53 -16.89
CA ARG A 16 12.69 6.44 -17.90
C ARG A 16 11.39 5.88 -17.32
N GLU A 17 11.45 4.79 -16.56
CA GLU A 17 10.25 4.19 -15.96
C GLU A 17 9.67 5.07 -14.85
N ILE A 18 10.50 5.74 -14.04
CA ILE A 18 10.07 6.79 -13.10
C ILE A 18 9.28 7.87 -13.84
N ARG A 19 9.82 8.39 -14.94
CA ARG A 19 9.13 9.41 -15.74
C ARG A 19 7.82 8.89 -16.30
N HIS A 20 7.81 7.69 -16.91
CA HIS A 20 6.59 7.10 -17.46
C HIS A 20 5.51 6.91 -16.39
N TYR A 21 5.88 6.44 -15.19
CA TYR A 21 4.98 6.28 -14.07
C TYR A 21 4.39 7.63 -13.65
N ALA A 22 5.25 8.64 -13.44
CA ALA A 22 4.84 9.99 -13.03
C ALA A 22 3.92 10.67 -14.06
N THR A 23 4.10 10.37 -15.35
CA THR A 23 3.25 10.92 -16.43
C THR A 23 2.04 10.04 -16.78
N SER A 24 1.83 8.93 -16.07
CA SER A 24 0.70 8.04 -16.32
C SER A 24 -0.61 8.75 -15.98
N TRP A 25 -1.53 8.83 -16.94
CA TRP A 25 -2.83 9.49 -16.73
C TRP A 25 -3.61 8.89 -15.56
N LEU A 26 -3.64 7.56 -15.46
CA LEU A 26 -4.30 6.88 -14.34
C LEU A 26 -3.71 7.28 -12.99
N PHE A 27 -2.37 7.36 -12.90
CA PHE A 27 -1.71 7.80 -11.68
C PHE A 27 -2.07 9.26 -11.36
N LEU A 28 -1.96 10.15 -12.34
CA LEU A 28 -2.29 11.57 -12.17
C LEU A 28 -3.75 11.79 -11.75
N THR A 29 -4.70 11.04 -12.30
CA THR A 29 -6.09 11.07 -11.86
C THR A 29 -6.23 10.61 -10.41
N GLY A 30 -5.58 9.50 -10.03
CA GLY A 30 -5.56 9.03 -8.64
C GLY A 30 -5.00 10.08 -7.66
N VAL A 31 -3.89 10.73 -8.03
CA VAL A 31 -3.27 11.82 -7.25
C VAL A 31 -4.19 13.03 -7.16
N ALA A 32 -4.84 13.43 -8.26
CA ALA A 32 -5.76 14.57 -8.26
C ALA A 32 -6.95 14.33 -7.33
N VAL A 33 -7.55 13.14 -7.36
CA VAL A 33 -8.66 12.77 -6.47
C VAL A 33 -8.20 12.68 -5.01
N ALA A 34 -7.01 12.11 -4.75
CA ALA A 34 -6.45 12.05 -3.41
C ALA A 34 -6.20 13.46 -2.84
N LEU A 35 -5.64 14.36 -3.65
CA LEU A 35 -5.42 15.75 -3.27
C LEU A 35 -6.73 16.48 -3.01
N ALA A 36 -7.73 16.30 -3.87
CA ALA A 36 -9.05 16.93 -3.69
C ALA A 36 -9.69 16.48 -2.37
N SER A 37 -9.62 15.18 -2.04
CA SER A 37 -10.09 14.65 -0.75
C SER A 37 -9.33 15.24 0.44
N THR A 38 -8.00 15.35 0.35
CA THR A 38 -7.20 16.01 1.40
C THR A 38 -7.58 17.47 1.57
N VAL A 39 -7.71 18.23 0.49
CA VAL A 39 -8.10 19.65 0.53
C VAL A 39 -9.50 19.80 1.15
N GLN A 40 -10.45 18.96 0.76
CA GLN A 40 -11.78 18.95 1.37
C GLN A 40 -11.71 18.72 2.88
N SER A 41 -10.85 17.81 3.33
CA SER A 41 -10.65 17.53 4.76
C SER A 41 -10.09 18.74 5.54
N PHE A 42 -9.31 19.62 4.89
CA PHE A 42 -8.86 20.88 5.52
C PHE A 42 -9.94 21.96 5.56
N LEU A 43 -10.89 21.94 4.62
CA LEU A 43 -11.90 22.98 4.47
C LEU A 43 -13.17 22.70 5.29
N VAL A 44 -13.46 21.42 5.54
CA VAL A 44 -14.67 20.97 6.23
C VAL A 44 -14.26 20.14 7.43
N ASP A 45 -14.44 20.70 8.63
CA ASP A 45 -14.36 19.96 9.87
C ASP A 45 -15.74 19.35 10.17
N ASP A 46 -15.89 18.07 9.83
CA ASP A 46 -17.08 17.28 10.13
C ASP A 46 -16.97 16.52 11.46
N GLY A 47 -15.91 16.77 12.23
CA GLY A 47 -15.60 16.05 13.47
C GLY A 47 -15.26 14.56 13.26
N THR A 48 -15.20 14.11 12.00
CA THR A 48 -14.72 12.77 11.63
C THR A 48 -13.20 12.75 11.60
N SER A 49 -12.64 11.54 11.70
CA SER A 49 -11.20 11.41 11.85
C SER A 49 -10.42 11.58 10.56
N SER A 50 -9.32 12.33 10.61
CA SER A 50 -8.23 12.27 9.62
C SER A 50 -7.65 10.85 9.43
N THR A 51 -7.84 9.94 10.38
CA THR A 51 -7.41 8.54 10.25
C THR A 51 -8.36 7.67 9.42
N MET A 52 -9.59 8.11 9.17
CA MET A 52 -10.55 7.41 8.28
C MET A 52 -10.24 7.64 6.81
N THR A 53 -9.71 8.81 6.46
CA THR A 53 -9.27 9.13 5.10
C THR A 53 -7.97 8.42 4.70
N MET A 54 -7.38 7.62 5.59
CA MET A 54 -6.15 6.85 5.33
C MET A 54 -6.26 5.81 4.22
N ILE A 55 -7.47 5.38 3.88
CA ILE A 55 -7.68 4.52 2.70
C ILE A 55 -7.47 5.26 1.39
N VAL A 56 -7.65 6.58 1.34
CA VAL A 56 -7.59 7.37 0.12
C VAL A 56 -6.26 7.18 -0.63
N PRO A 57 -5.08 7.41 -0.04
CA PRO A 57 -3.80 7.13 -0.72
C PRO A 57 -3.66 5.64 -1.06
N ALA A 58 -4.14 4.76 -0.19
CA ALA A 58 -4.07 3.33 -0.43
C ALA A 58 -4.85 2.94 -1.71
N ALA A 59 -6.12 3.28 -1.80
CA ALA A 59 -6.97 2.99 -2.95
C ALA A 59 -6.51 3.76 -4.20
N LEU A 60 -6.32 5.08 -4.10
CA LEU A 60 -6.11 5.94 -5.27
C LEU A 60 -4.66 5.95 -5.77
N ILE A 61 -3.69 5.65 -4.92
CA ILE A 61 -2.27 5.59 -5.32
C ILE A 61 -1.82 4.14 -5.40
N GLY A 62 -2.12 3.33 -4.38
CA GLY A 62 -1.70 1.94 -4.32
C GLY A 62 -2.45 1.04 -5.32
N VAL A 63 -3.78 0.95 -5.24
CA VAL A 63 -4.58 0.06 -6.12
C VAL A 63 -4.53 0.55 -7.58
N VAL A 64 -4.65 1.85 -7.82
CA VAL A 64 -4.44 2.41 -9.17
C VAL A 64 -2.99 2.16 -9.63
N GLY A 65 -2.02 2.31 -8.73
CA GLY A 65 -0.60 2.07 -9.01
C GLY A 65 -0.28 0.64 -9.41
N LEU A 66 -1.03 -0.34 -8.91
CA LEU A 66 -1.00 -1.73 -9.35
C LEU A 66 -1.27 -1.82 -10.87
N LEU A 67 -2.33 -1.16 -11.35
CA LEU A 67 -2.71 -1.14 -12.77
C LEU A 67 -1.67 -0.38 -13.62
N VAL A 68 -1.15 0.73 -13.12
CA VAL A 68 -0.10 1.52 -13.80
C VAL A 68 1.17 0.70 -13.97
N MET A 69 1.65 0.06 -12.89
CA MET A 69 2.86 -0.75 -12.95
C MET A 69 2.70 -1.94 -13.89
N ALA A 70 1.55 -2.62 -13.86
CA ALA A 70 1.24 -3.68 -14.81
C ALA A 70 1.28 -3.21 -16.27
N GLY A 71 0.78 -2.01 -16.56
CA GLY A 71 0.88 -1.39 -17.88
C GLY A 71 2.32 -1.13 -18.32
N LEU A 72 3.19 -0.69 -17.40
CA LEU A 72 4.61 -0.47 -17.65
C LEU A 72 5.35 -1.80 -17.92
N VAL A 73 5.10 -2.84 -17.11
CA VAL A 73 5.66 -4.18 -17.32
C VAL A 73 5.31 -4.71 -18.71
N ARG A 74 4.01 -4.72 -19.07
CA ARG A 74 3.56 -5.18 -20.40
C ARG A 74 4.16 -4.37 -21.55
N ARG A 75 4.43 -3.07 -21.34
CA ARG A 75 5.09 -2.22 -22.34
C ARG A 75 6.57 -2.59 -22.47
N SER A 76 7.26 -2.75 -21.35
CA SER A 76 8.67 -3.15 -21.29
C SER A 76 8.91 -4.50 -21.95
N ASP A 77 8.03 -5.48 -21.71
CA ASP A 77 8.15 -6.82 -22.29
C ASP A 77 7.84 -6.85 -23.79
N ARG A 78 6.83 -6.10 -24.24
CA ARG A 78 6.57 -5.95 -25.68
C ARG A 78 7.73 -5.28 -26.42
N ALA A 79 8.35 -4.27 -25.80
CA ALA A 79 9.51 -3.61 -26.38
C ALA A 79 10.72 -4.55 -26.48
N ALA A 80 10.96 -5.38 -25.46
CA ALA A 80 12.03 -6.38 -25.50
C ALA A 80 11.76 -7.47 -26.55
N ALA A 81 10.51 -7.96 -26.66
CA ALA A 81 10.12 -8.94 -27.67
C ALA A 81 10.29 -8.39 -29.10
N ALA A 82 9.92 -7.12 -29.33
CA ALA A 82 10.05 -6.48 -30.64
C ALA A 82 11.51 -6.21 -31.06
N ALA A 83 12.42 -6.03 -30.10
CA ALA A 83 13.84 -5.81 -30.38
C ALA A 83 14.58 -7.05 -30.89
N GLY A 84 14.01 -8.27 -30.73
CA GLY A 84 14.53 -9.53 -31.28
C GLY A 84 15.83 -10.05 -30.64
N ALA A 85 16.71 -9.18 -30.17
CA ALA A 85 17.86 -9.49 -29.33
C ALA A 85 17.71 -8.80 -27.96
N VAL A 86 17.98 -9.52 -26.87
CA VAL A 86 17.84 -9.02 -25.49
C VAL A 86 18.99 -8.04 -25.20
N ALA A 87 18.86 -6.79 -25.63
CA ALA A 87 19.85 -5.75 -25.35
C ALA A 87 19.95 -5.44 -23.83
N VAL A 88 18.91 -5.77 -23.05
CA VAL A 88 18.86 -5.56 -21.60
C VAL A 88 18.21 -6.77 -20.89
N PRO A 89 18.91 -7.43 -19.95
CA PRO A 89 18.37 -8.54 -19.17
C PRO A 89 17.06 -8.20 -18.45
N GLU A 90 16.18 -9.19 -18.28
CA GLU A 90 14.90 -9.02 -17.59
C GLU A 90 15.08 -8.51 -16.16
N ARG A 91 16.05 -9.06 -15.41
CA ARG A 91 16.40 -8.58 -14.07
C ARG A 91 16.63 -7.06 -14.02
N THR A 92 17.37 -6.51 -14.98
CA THR A 92 17.66 -5.06 -15.03
C THR A 92 16.39 -4.26 -15.33
N ARG A 93 15.51 -4.76 -16.21
CA ARG A 93 14.21 -4.13 -16.50
C ARG A 93 13.29 -4.18 -15.27
N THR A 94 13.24 -5.30 -14.55
CA THR A 94 12.47 -5.48 -13.32
C THR A 94 12.96 -4.55 -12.21
N LEU A 95 14.27 -4.39 -12.02
CA LEU A 95 14.82 -3.42 -11.06
C LEU A 95 14.50 -1.97 -11.45
N ALA A 96 14.56 -1.62 -12.73
CA ALA A 96 14.17 -0.30 -13.21
C ALA A 96 12.69 0.00 -12.95
N LEU A 97 11.81 -0.99 -13.16
CA LEU A 97 10.38 -0.88 -12.87
C LEU A 97 10.12 -0.77 -11.36
N ALA A 98 10.81 -1.57 -10.53
CA ALA A 98 10.72 -1.46 -9.08
C ALA A 98 11.17 -0.08 -8.57
N ALA A 99 12.19 0.53 -9.20
CA ALA A 99 12.64 1.88 -8.86
C ALA A 99 11.58 2.96 -9.16
N ALA A 100 10.66 2.72 -10.12
CA ALA A 100 9.57 3.65 -10.42
C ALA A 100 8.57 3.81 -9.26
N VAL A 101 8.58 2.91 -8.28
CA VAL A 101 7.77 3.01 -7.06
C VAL A 101 8.18 4.20 -6.16
N VAL A 102 9.33 4.83 -6.41
CA VAL A 102 9.70 6.11 -5.77
C VAL A 102 8.65 7.19 -6.02
N VAL A 103 7.95 7.15 -7.17
CA VAL A 103 6.92 8.12 -7.52
C VAL A 103 5.70 8.03 -6.59
N PRO A 104 4.98 6.90 -6.50
CA PRO A 104 3.87 6.76 -5.57
C PRO A 104 4.31 6.87 -4.10
N LEU A 105 5.52 6.44 -3.75
CA LEU A 105 6.08 6.66 -2.41
C LEU A 105 6.19 8.14 -2.07
N ALA A 106 6.81 8.95 -2.94
CA ALA A 106 6.97 10.38 -2.71
C ALA A 106 5.60 11.08 -2.58
N THR A 107 4.64 10.73 -3.43
CA THR A 107 3.28 11.27 -3.33
C THR A 107 2.59 10.88 -2.04
N ALA A 108 2.71 9.61 -1.62
CA ALA A 108 2.11 9.15 -0.37
C ALA A 108 2.78 9.79 0.87
N LEU A 109 4.08 10.07 0.83
CA LEU A 109 4.77 10.80 1.90
C LEU A 109 4.31 12.26 2.01
N LEU A 110 4.09 12.94 0.88
CA LEU A 110 3.52 14.30 0.88
C LEU A 110 2.10 14.30 1.46
N TRP A 111 1.28 13.34 1.05
CA TRP A 111 -0.06 13.15 1.60
C TRP A 111 -0.01 12.86 3.10
N PHE A 112 0.90 11.97 3.53
CA PHE A 112 1.07 11.60 4.94
C PHE A 112 1.50 12.81 5.79
N ALA A 113 2.41 13.64 5.30
CA ALA A 113 2.78 14.89 5.96
C ALA A 113 1.57 15.82 6.11
N ALA A 114 0.75 15.98 5.07
CA ALA A 114 -0.49 16.76 5.15
C ALA A 114 -1.46 16.16 6.19
N ALA A 115 -1.59 14.84 6.25
CA ALA A 115 -2.45 14.20 7.23
C ALA A 115 -1.94 14.35 8.68
N LEU A 116 -0.63 14.39 8.90
CA LEU A 116 -0.05 14.72 10.21
C LEU A 116 -0.35 16.16 10.63
N VAL A 117 -0.30 17.10 9.69
CA VAL A 117 -0.70 18.50 9.93
C VAL A 117 -2.19 18.56 10.28
N LEU A 118 -3.03 17.85 9.53
CA LEU A 118 -4.46 17.77 9.79
C LEU A 118 -4.75 17.22 11.20
N LEU A 119 -4.09 16.13 11.59
CA LEU A 119 -4.21 15.56 12.94
C LEU A 119 -3.83 16.56 14.05
N ALA A 120 -2.86 17.44 13.79
CA ALA A 120 -2.40 18.43 14.76
C ALA A 120 -3.33 19.65 14.86
N VAL A 121 -3.92 20.10 13.75
CA VAL A 121 -4.74 21.32 13.68
C VAL A 121 -6.23 21.03 13.93
N GLN A 122 -6.70 19.86 13.53
CA GLN A 122 -8.08 19.40 13.69
C GLN A 122 -8.06 18.02 14.37
N PRO A 123 -7.82 17.97 15.69
CA PRO A 123 -7.80 16.72 16.42
C PRO A 123 -9.20 16.08 16.38
N PRO A 124 -9.28 14.75 16.19
CA PRO A 124 -10.55 14.07 16.08
C PRO A 124 -11.38 14.18 17.37
N SER A 125 -12.69 14.21 17.21
CA SER A 125 -13.62 14.17 18.33
C SER A 125 -13.46 12.88 19.14
N ALA A 126 -13.85 12.89 20.42
CA ALA A 126 -13.74 11.71 21.29
C ALA A 126 -14.59 10.50 20.80
N ALA A 127 -15.63 10.77 20.01
CA ALA A 127 -16.45 9.72 19.38
C ALA A 127 -15.84 9.18 18.07
N ALA A 128 -14.84 9.86 17.51
CA ALA A 128 -14.16 9.46 16.30
C ALA A 128 -12.89 8.65 16.60
N VAL A 129 -12.29 8.12 15.54
CA VAL A 129 -10.98 7.47 15.59
C VAL A 129 -9.89 8.53 15.63
N PRO A 130 -8.68 8.28 16.16
CA PRO A 130 -8.35 7.21 17.09
C PRO A 130 -8.97 7.47 18.47
N PHE A 131 -9.30 6.39 19.17
CA PHE A 131 -9.83 6.40 20.54
C PHE A 131 -9.22 5.26 21.35
N GLY A 132 -9.51 5.24 22.66
CA GLY A 132 -9.00 4.22 23.57
C GLY A 132 -7.55 4.48 24.03
N PRO A 133 -6.89 3.49 24.66
CA PRO A 133 -5.58 3.65 25.27
C PRO A 133 -4.44 3.60 24.23
N VAL A 134 -4.57 4.34 23.13
CA VAL A 134 -3.58 4.39 22.04
C VAL A 134 -2.76 5.66 22.11
N SER A 135 -1.44 5.52 21.98
CA SER A 135 -0.53 6.68 21.95
C SER A 135 -0.56 7.36 20.59
N THR A 136 -0.14 8.64 20.52
CA THR A 136 0.05 9.34 19.24
C THR A 136 0.99 8.59 18.31
N ALA A 137 2.03 7.94 18.86
CA ALA A 137 2.95 7.12 18.07
C ALA A 137 2.22 5.93 17.38
N HIS A 138 1.29 5.27 18.09
CA HIS A 138 0.47 4.21 17.50
C HIS A 138 -0.36 4.75 16.32
N VAL A 139 -0.98 5.92 16.48
CA VAL A 139 -1.79 6.58 15.44
C VAL A 139 -0.94 6.88 14.21
N VAL A 140 0.22 7.51 14.38
CA VAL A 140 1.15 7.85 13.30
C VAL A 140 1.61 6.60 12.55
N VAL A 141 1.89 5.51 13.28
CA VAL A 141 2.27 4.23 12.68
C VAL A 141 1.11 3.64 11.87
N VAL A 142 -0.12 3.65 12.39
CA VAL A 142 -1.31 3.22 11.63
C VAL A 142 -1.45 4.05 10.36
N MET A 143 -1.34 5.36 10.44
CA MET A 143 -1.44 6.24 9.28
C MET A 143 -0.40 5.90 8.21
N ALA A 144 0.85 5.65 8.61
CA ALA A 144 1.91 5.24 7.69
C ALA A 144 1.64 3.86 7.08
N ALA A 145 1.16 2.93 7.91
CA ALA A 145 0.86 1.56 7.52
C ALA A 145 -0.31 1.44 6.55
N LEU A 146 -1.27 2.38 6.61
CA LEU A 146 -2.46 2.41 5.76
C LEU A 146 -2.28 3.28 4.51
N GLY A 147 -1.48 4.34 4.60
CA GLY A 147 -1.27 5.25 3.48
C GLY A 147 0.00 4.98 2.69
N VAL A 148 1.15 5.04 3.36
CA VAL A 148 2.47 5.08 2.70
C VAL A 148 2.87 3.70 2.19
N VAL A 149 2.79 2.67 3.04
CA VAL A 149 3.26 1.33 2.67
C VAL A 149 2.41 0.72 1.55
N PRO A 150 1.07 0.80 1.56
CA PRO A 150 0.25 0.22 0.50
C PRO A 150 0.36 0.98 -0.84
N ALA A 151 0.68 2.29 -0.81
CA ALA A 151 1.01 3.05 -2.01
C ALA A 151 2.26 2.50 -2.74
N VAL A 152 3.17 1.86 -2.00
CA VAL A 152 4.33 1.13 -2.54
C VAL A 152 3.96 -0.31 -2.89
N GLY A 153 3.23 -0.99 -2.01
CA GLY A 153 2.86 -2.40 -2.15
C GLY A 153 1.99 -2.69 -3.37
N GLY A 154 1.00 -1.84 -3.66
CA GLY A 154 0.12 -2.01 -4.83
C GLY A 154 0.87 -2.08 -6.17
N PRO A 155 1.72 -1.09 -6.51
CA PRO A 155 2.59 -1.14 -7.69
C PRO A 155 3.48 -2.39 -7.74
N LEU A 156 4.11 -2.77 -6.62
CA LEU A 156 4.98 -3.94 -6.56
C LEU A 156 4.19 -5.25 -6.75
N LEU A 157 2.97 -5.33 -6.24
CA LEU A 157 2.07 -6.45 -6.52
C LEU A 157 1.71 -6.49 -8.01
N GLY A 158 1.43 -5.34 -8.62
CA GLY A 158 1.18 -5.21 -10.06
C GLY A 158 2.35 -5.70 -10.91
N LEU A 159 3.59 -5.42 -10.46
CA LEU A 159 4.82 -5.95 -11.06
C LEU A 159 4.85 -7.48 -11.03
N VAL A 160 4.65 -8.09 -9.86
CA VAL A 160 4.68 -9.56 -9.69
C VAL A 160 3.58 -10.23 -10.50
N VAL A 161 2.33 -9.78 -10.32
CA VAL A 161 1.16 -10.36 -10.98
C VAL A 161 1.33 -10.36 -12.49
N THR A 162 1.84 -9.26 -13.05
CA THR A 162 2.00 -9.15 -14.49
C THR A 162 3.15 -10.02 -15.03
N ARG A 163 4.22 -10.20 -14.25
CA ARG A 163 5.32 -11.11 -14.60
C ARG A 163 4.84 -12.56 -14.65
N TRP A 164 4.15 -13.01 -13.61
CA TRP A 164 3.79 -14.42 -13.45
C TRP A 164 2.47 -14.82 -14.11
N LEU A 165 1.54 -13.87 -14.29
CA LEU A 165 0.21 -14.09 -14.85
C LEU A 165 -0.06 -13.06 -15.96
N PRO A 166 0.58 -13.21 -17.14
CA PRO A 166 0.56 -12.19 -18.19
C PRO A 166 -0.81 -12.04 -18.89
N GLN A 167 -1.80 -12.88 -18.57
CA GLN A 167 -3.10 -12.85 -19.23
C GLN A 167 -3.77 -11.47 -19.07
N ARG A 168 -4.57 -11.10 -20.08
CA ARG A 168 -5.36 -9.85 -20.03
C ARG A 168 -6.39 -9.97 -18.90
N GLY A 169 -6.61 -8.88 -18.17
CA GLY A 169 -7.63 -8.83 -17.10
C GLY A 169 -7.17 -9.33 -15.73
N VAL A 170 -6.16 -10.20 -15.61
CA VAL A 170 -5.71 -10.73 -14.29
C VAL A 170 -5.34 -9.62 -13.32
N THR A 171 -4.64 -8.59 -13.80
CA THR A 171 -4.29 -7.41 -13.01
C THR A 171 -5.53 -6.70 -12.46
N ALA A 172 -6.59 -6.53 -13.27
CA ALA A 172 -7.83 -5.90 -12.84
C ALA A 172 -8.60 -6.78 -11.85
N ILE A 173 -8.67 -8.08 -12.11
CA ILE A 173 -9.26 -9.06 -11.17
C ILE A 173 -8.51 -9.03 -9.83
N THR A 174 -7.19 -8.92 -9.86
CA THR A 174 -6.38 -8.81 -8.64
C THR A 174 -6.70 -7.53 -7.88
N ALA A 175 -6.82 -6.39 -8.56
CA ALA A 175 -7.23 -5.14 -7.92
C ALA A 175 -8.62 -5.25 -7.27
N VAL A 176 -9.59 -5.85 -7.96
CA VAL A 176 -10.94 -6.09 -7.42
C VAL A 176 -10.90 -7.03 -6.22
N ALA A 177 -10.17 -8.15 -6.31
CA ALA A 177 -10.01 -9.09 -5.21
C ALA A 177 -9.37 -8.41 -4.00
N VAL A 178 -8.38 -7.54 -4.23
CA VAL A 178 -7.72 -6.79 -3.16
C VAL A 178 -8.72 -5.90 -2.43
N VAL A 179 -9.50 -5.11 -3.17
CA VAL A 179 -10.52 -4.22 -2.60
C VAL A 179 -11.59 -5.02 -1.85
N LEU A 180 -12.09 -6.11 -2.45
CA LEU A 180 -13.14 -6.94 -1.87
C LEU A 180 -12.68 -7.55 -0.53
N VAL A 181 -11.48 -8.15 -0.49
CA VAL A 181 -10.97 -8.76 0.73
C VAL A 181 -10.69 -7.70 1.81
N THR A 182 -10.20 -6.52 1.42
CA THR A 182 -10.05 -5.38 2.34
C THR A 182 -11.37 -4.99 2.98
N ILE A 183 -12.46 -4.89 2.20
CA ILE A 183 -13.79 -4.58 2.71
C ILE A 183 -14.27 -5.68 3.68
N LEU A 184 -14.01 -6.95 3.39
CA LEU A 184 -14.38 -8.05 4.29
C LEU A 184 -13.59 -8.05 5.61
N LEU A 185 -12.36 -7.51 5.59
CA LEU A 185 -11.46 -7.53 6.75
C LEU A 185 -11.33 -6.19 7.49
N GLN A 186 -12.08 -5.15 7.10
CA GLN A 186 -12.01 -3.81 7.72
C GLN A 186 -12.67 -3.70 9.11
N GLY A 187 -13.00 -4.82 9.76
CA GLY A 187 -13.67 -4.83 11.07
C GLY A 187 -15.19 -5.02 11.02
N ASN A 188 -15.79 -5.15 9.84
CA ASN A 188 -17.24 -5.36 9.67
C ASN A 188 -17.75 -6.67 10.30
N PHE A 189 -16.88 -7.68 10.45
CA PHE A 189 -17.25 -9.00 10.95
C PHE A 189 -16.37 -9.34 12.14
N GLU A 190 -16.99 -9.58 13.31
CA GLU A 190 -16.27 -9.91 14.54
C GLU A 190 -15.36 -11.13 14.39
N ALA A 191 -15.80 -12.13 13.62
CA ALA A 191 -15.01 -13.33 13.31
C ALA A 191 -13.68 -13.03 12.58
N THR A 192 -13.55 -11.87 11.93
CA THR A 192 -12.33 -11.50 11.18
C THR A 192 -11.38 -10.60 11.96
N TRP A 193 -11.77 -10.07 13.13
CA TRP A 193 -10.98 -9.09 13.87
C TRP A 193 -9.57 -9.58 14.24
N ARG A 194 -9.38 -10.84 14.60
CA ARG A 194 -8.04 -11.38 14.90
C ARG A 194 -7.21 -11.68 13.65
N TRP A 195 -7.87 -11.90 12.52
CA TRP A 195 -7.24 -12.36 11.29
C TRP A 195 -6.96 -11.25 10.29
N HIS A 196 -7.52 -10.05 10.51
CA HIS A 196 -7.35 -8.92 9.60
C HIS A 196 -5.87 -8.67 9.27
N VAL A 197 -4.99 -8.70 10.25
CA VAL A 197 -3.55 -8.43 10.08
C VAL A 197 -2.81 -9.34 9.10
N VAL A 198 -3.35 -10.52 8.78
CA VAL A 198 -2.77 -11.41 7.75
C VAL A 198 -2.86 -10.78 6.37
N TRP A 199 -3.92 -10.03 6.11
CA TRP A 199 -4.13 -9.37 4.85
C TRP A 199 -3.27 -8.09 4.77
N PRO A 200 -2.53 -7.87 3.67
CA PRO A 200 -1.60 -6.74 3.56
C PRO A 200 -2.29 -5.38 3.50
N TRP A 201 -3.62 -5.34 3.44
CA TRP A 201 -4.37 -4.12 3.25
C TRP A 201 -5.64 -4.10 4.11
N VAL A 202 -5.47 -3.80 5.39
CA VAL A 202 -6.57 -3.81 6.35
C VAL A 202 -6.75 -2.48 7.02
N TYR A 203 -7.84 -2.34 7.76
CA TYR A 203 -8.00 -1.23 8.69
C TYR A 203 -7.61 -1.64 10.08
N TRP A 204 -7.15 -0.68 10.88
CA TRP A 204 -6.94 -0.84 12.31
C TRP A 204 -8.13 -0.36 13.15
N TYR A 205 -9.07 0.31 12.48
CA TYR A 205 -10.31 0.77 13.07
C TYR A 205 -11.45 0.52 12.09
N GLY A 206 -12.54 -0.08 12.58
CA GLY A 206 -13.70 -0.42 11.75
C GLY A 206 -15.00 0.06 12.38
N PRO A 207 -16.05 0.29 11.58
CA PRO A 207 -17.39 0.48 12.10
C PRO A 207 -17.91 -0.86 12.65
N LEU A 208 -18.46 -0.87 13.86
CA LEU A 208 -19.14 -2.03 14.45
C LEU A 208 -20.52 -2.29 13.81
N SER A 209 -21.08 -1.25 13.18
CA SER A 209 -22.37 -1.30 12.49
C SER A 209 -22.40 -0.24 11.39
N TRP A 210 -23.02 -0.56 10.25
CA TRP A 210 -23.37 0.40 9.20
C TRP A 210 -24.61 1.25 9.59
N GLY A 211 -24.70 1.61 10.88
CA GLY A 211 -25.85 2.24 11.52
C GLY A 211 -26.99 1.27 11.83
N ASP A 212 -27.67 1.48 12.96
CA ASP A 212 -29.11 1.21 12.99
C ASP A 212 -29.73 2.20 12.00
N ALA A 213 -30.39 1.70 10.95
CA ALA A 213 -30.95 2.51 9.87
C ALA A 213 -31.91 3.64 10.34
N GLY A 214 -32.25 3.69 11.63
CA GLY A 214 -33.09 4.72 12.26
C GLY A 214 -32.37 5.72 13.19
N SER A 215 -31.12 5.52 13.61
CA SER A 215 -30.47 6.38 14.62
C SER A 215 -29.33 7.27 14.10
N GLY A 216 -28.74 6.93 12.94
CA GLY A 216 -27.61 7.69 12.37
C GLY A 216 -26.33 7.66 13.22
N ALA A 217 -26.27 6.79 14.24
CA ALA A 217 -25.12 6.63 15.10
C ALA A 217 -24.30 5.40 14.68
N SER A 218 -22.99 5.56 14.53
CA SER A 218 -22.04 4.47 14.34
C SER A 218 -21.16 4.32 15.57
N SER A 219 -20.89 3.08 15.98
CA SER A 219 -19.89 2.79 17.01
C SER A 219 -18.63 2.24 16.35
N TRP A 220 -17.48 2.63 16.88
CA TRP A 220 -16.18 2.27 16.31
C TRP A 220 -15.50 1.16 17.12
N VAL A 221 -14.72 0.33 16.44
CA VAL A 221 -13.84 -0.66 17.08
C VAL A 221 -12.40 -0.45 16.66
N ALA A 222 -11.49 -0.41 17.62
CA ALA A 222 -10.05 -0.53 17.42
C ALA A 222 -9.71 -2.01 17.42
N LEU A 223 -9.04 -2.47 16.36
CA LEU A 223 -8.77 -3.89 16.15
C LEU A 223 -7.46 -4.32 16.86
N PRO A 224 -7.38 -5.59 17.31
CA PRO A 224 -6.24 -6.07 18.09
C PRO A 224 -4.96 -6.19 17.25
N GLY A 225 -3.80 -6.09 17.91
CA GLY A 225 -2.50 -6.29 17.33
C GLY A 225 -1.58 -5.07 17.37
N SER A 226 -0.39 -5.21 16.75
CA SER A 226 0.67 -4.20 16.73
C SER A 226 0.88 -3.61 15.34
N PRO A 227 0.43 -2.37 15.08
CA PRO A 227 0.67 -1.69 13.81
C PRO A 227 2.15 -1.57 13.45
N ALA A 228 3.03 -1.42 14.45
CA ALA A 228 4.47 -1.29 14.22
C ALA A 228 5.08 -2.58 13.67
N ALA A 229 4.74 -3.73 14.27
CA ALA A 229 5.14 -5.03 13.73
C ALA A 229 4.51 -5.29 12.36
N TRP A 230 3.28 -4.80 12.14
CA TRP A 230 2.59 -4.95 10.87
C TRP A 230 3.23 -4.14 9.73
N VAL A 231 3.77 -2.95 10.01
CA VAL A 231 4.60 -2.20 9.04
C VAL A 231 5.81 -3.03 8.62
N VAL A 232 6.50 -3.68 9.55
CA VAL A 232 7.64 -4.56 9.22
C VAL A 232 7.19 -5.72 8.35
N TYR A 233 6.04 -6.34 8.66
CA TYR A 233 5.43 -7.38 7.84
C TYR A 233 5.16 -6.88 6.41
N GLN A 234 4.50 -5.74 6.25
CA GLN A 234 4.20 -5.19 4.92
C GLN A 234 5.47 -4.82 4.13
N LEU A 235 6.48 -4.23 4.78
CA LEU A 235 7.75 -3.92 4.12
C LEU A 235 8.45 -5.20 3.66
N ALA A 236 8.40 -6.28 4.44
CA ALA A 236 8.90 -7.58 4.03
C ALA A 236 8.11 -8.14 2.82
N LEU A 237 6.78 -7.99 2.78
CA LEU A 237 5.97 -8.35 1.62
C LEU A 237 6.31 -7.53 0.36
N CYS A 238 6.55 -6.23 0.50
CA CYS A 238 7.02 -5.37 -0.59
C CYS A 238 8.37 -5.86 -1.13
N ALA A 239 9.31 -6.18 -0.24
CA ALA A 239 10.60 -6.74 -0.63
C ALA A 239 10.45 -8.11 -1.31
N LEU A 240 9.58 -8.99 -0.80
CA LEU A 240 9.25 -10.27 -1.43
C LEU A 240 8.69 -10.07 -2.84
N CYS A 241 7.86 -9.05 -3.08
CA CYS A 241 7.35 -8.78 -4.43
C CYS A 241 8.50 -8.50 -5.41
N VAL A 242 9.48 -7.68 -5.03
CA VAL A 242 10.66 -7.42 -5.87
C VAL A 242 11.45 -8.71 -6.10
N LEU A 243 11.73 -9.47 -5.04
CA LEU A 243 12.51 -10.70 -5.13
C LEU A 243 11.82 -11.77 -5.98
N VAL A 244 10.51 -11.96 -5.84
CA VAL A 244 9.70 -12.91 -6.62
C VAL A 244 9.59 -12.46 -8.08
N ALA A 245 9.48 -11.15 -8.34
CA ALA A 245 9.53 -10.63 -9.71
C ALA A 245 10.90 -10.85 -10.36
N MET A 246 12.00 -10.73 -9.60
CA MET A 246 13.35 -11.04 -10.10
C MET A 246 13.57 -12.53 -10.30
N TRP A 247 12.96 -13.38 -9.47
CA TRP A 247 13.05 -14.84 -9.57
C TRP A 247 12.40 -15.40 -10.84
N HIS A 248 11.48 -14.65 -11.44
CA HIS A 248 10.86 -14.99 -12.72
C HIS A 248 11.89 -15.10 -13.86
N ASP A 249 12.94 -14.28 -13.83
CA ASP A 249 14.01 -14.29 -14.84
C ASP A 249 14.76 -15.64 -14.82
N ALA A 250 14.70 -16.38 -15.93
CA ALA A 250 15.34 -17.68 -16.06
C ALA A 250 16.87 -17.61 -16.02
N GLU A 251 17.45 -16.47 -16.39
CA GLU A 251 18.89 -16.21 -16.38
C GLU A 251 19.38 -15.68 -15.02
N SER A 252 18.48 -15.50 -14.05
CA SER A 252 18.85 -14.99 -12.73
C SER A 252 19.72 -15.97 -11.95
N ASP A 253 20.64 -15.42 -11.15
CA ASP A 253 21.42 -16.20 -10.18
C ASP A 253 20.53 -16.61 -8.99
N ARG A 254 19.74 -17.67 -9.21
CA ARG A 254 18.80 -18.24 -8.24
C ARG A 254 19.49 -18.71 -6.96
N SER A 255 20.78 -19.06 -7.03
CA SER A 255 21.55 -19.49 -5.85
C SER A 255 21.68 -18.37 -4.82
N ARG A 256 21.88 -17.12 -5.29
CA ARG A 256 21.96 -15.92 -4.43
C ARG A 256 20.59 -15.39 -4.04
N LEU A 257 19.59 -15.49 -4.91
CA LEU A 257 18.23 -15.00 -4.61
C LEU A 257 17.48 -15.88 -3.61
N ARG A 258 17.76 -17.19 -3.57
CA ARG A 258 17.07 -18.14 -2.69
C ARG A 258 17.21 -17.81 -1.20
N PRO A 259 18.41 -17.60 -0.63
CA PRO A 259 18.54 -17.25 0.77
C PRO A 259 17.87 -15.91 1.10
N LEU A 260 17.88 -14.94 0.17
CA LEU A 260 17.18 -13.67 0.34
C LEU A 260 15.67 -13.86 0.40
N LEU A 261 15.09 -14.64 -0.51
CA LEU A 261 13.66 -14.98 -0.50
C LEU A 261 13.25 -15.68 0.80
N VAL A 262 14.01 -16.70 1.22
CA VAL A 262 13.73 -17.45 2.45
C VAL A 262 13.87 -16.57 3.67
N GLY A 263 14.93 -15.75 3.75
CA GLY A 263 15.15 -14.83 4.85
C GLY A 263 14.05 -13.76 4.97
N THR A 264 13.66 -13.14 3.85
CA THR A 264 12.57 -12.15 3.85
C THR A 264 11.22 -12.79 4.15
N LEU A 265 10.97 -14.03 3.69
CA LEU A 265 9.75 -14.76 4.05
C LEU A 265 9.70 -15.08 5.55
N ALA A 266 10.81 -15.56 6.13
CA ALA A 266 10.89 -15.79 7.56
C ALA A 266 10.67 -14.51 8.36
N LEU A 267 11.25 -13.38 7.93
CA LEU A 267 11.02 -12.08 8.54
C LEU A 267 9.53 -11.67 8.48
N ALA A 268 8.88 -11.84 7.33
CA ALA A 268 7.45 -11.56 7.18
C ALA A 268 6.61 -12.40 8.15
N VAL A 269 6.88 -13.69 8.28
CA VAL A 269 6.17 -14.59 9.21
C VAL A 269 6.40 -14.16 10.67
N VAL A 270 7.64 -13.87 11.06
CA VAL A 270 7.97 -13.40 12.42
C VAL A 270 7.26 -12.08 12.72
N ALA A 271 7.29 -11.12 11.79
CA ALA A 271 6.62 -9.84 11.95
C ALA A 271 5.09 -9.98 12.02
N LEU A 272 4.50 -10.91 11.25
CA LEU A 272 3.08 -11.21 11.33
C LEU A 272 2.71 -11.82 12.69
N VAL A 273 3.49 -12.80 13.20
CA VAL A 273 3.27 -13.37 14.53
C VAL A 273 3.43 -12.30 15.62
N ALA A 274 4.44 -11.44 15.51
CA ALA A 274 4.62 -10.31 16.41
C ALA A 274 3.44 -9.33 16.33
N THR A 275 2.86 -9.12 15.15
CA THR A 275 1.65 -8.30 14.97
C THR A 275 0.47 -8.88 15.74
N MET A 276 0.27 -10.20 15.69
CA MET A 276 -0.86 -10.87 16.35
C MET A 276 -0.68 -11.00 17.87
N THR A 277 0.56 -10.96 18.37
CA THR A 277 0.87 -11.23 19.79
C THR A 277 1.22 -9.99 20.60
N LEU A 278 1.58 -8.88 19.94
CA LEU A 278 1.92 -7.61 20.57
C LEU A 278 0.85 -6.54 20.30
N GLY A 279 0.90 -5.42 21.02
CA GLY A 279 -0.01 -4.29 20.82
C GLY A 279 -1.32 -4.46 21.59
N LEU A 280 -2.45 -4.14 20.97
CA LEU A 280 -3.76 -4.27 21.60
C LEU A 280 -4.13 -5.77 21.73
N PRO A 281 -4.35 -6.31 22.95
CA PRO A 281 -4.61 -7.74 23.13
C PRO A 281 -6.00 -8.15 22.62
N ASP A 282 -6.98 -7.27 22.79
CA ASP A 282 -8.36 -7.48 22.39
C ASP A 282 -8.92 -6.22 21.72
N ALA A 283 -10.00 -6.41 20.97
CA ALA A 283 -10.69 -5.31 20.31
C ALA A 283 -11.28 -4.33 21.34
N VAL A 284 -11.09 -3.03 21.12
CA VAL A 284 -11.60 -1.97 22.01
C VAL A 284 -12.75 -1.25 21.31
N ARG A 285 -13.93 -1.27 21.92
CA ARG A 285 -15.12 -0.58 21.41
C ARG A 285 -15.15 0.85 21.92
N ASN A 286 -15.47 1.82 21.07
CA ASN A 286 -15.69 3.19 21.50
C ASN A 286 -17.05 3.24 22.24
N PRO A 287 -17.09 3.63 23.53
CA PRO A 287 -18.35 3.75 24.25
C PRO A 287 -19.21 4.94 23.77
N LEU A 288 -18.62 5.89 23.03
CA LEU A 288 -19.32 7.06 22.53
C LEU A 288 -19.84 6.79 21.10
N PRO A 289 -21.14 7.03 20.83
CA PRO A 289 -21.66 7.00 19.47
C PRO A 289 -21.11 8.18 18.67
N GLY A 290 -20.62 7.92 17.46
CA GLY A 290 -20.19 8.93 16.50
C GLY A 290 -21.16 9.07 15.33
N PRO A 291 -21.04 10.13 14.52
CA PRO A 291 -21.82 10.26 13.28
C PRO A 291 -21.57 9.04 12.38
N SER A 292 -22.63 8.49 11.78
CA SER A 292 -22.51 7.52 10.70
C SER A 292 -22.04 8.19 9.41
N PHE A 293 -21.19 7.50 8.65
CA PHE A 293 -20.82 7.89 7.29
C PHE A 293 -21.98 7.72 6.30
#